data_AF-A0A8J3ZKC6-F1
#
_entry.id   AF-A0A8J3ZKC6-F1
#
_cell.length_a   1.000
_cell.length_b   1.000
_cell.length_c   1.000
_cell.angle_alpha   90.00
_cell.angle_beta   90.00
_cell.angle_gamma   90.00
#
_symmetry.space_group_name_H-M   'P 1'
#
loop_
_entity.id
_entity.type
_entity.pdbx_description
1 polymer ?
#
loop_
_entity_poly.entity_id
_entity_poly.type
_entity_poly.pdbx_seq_one_letter_code
_entity_poly.pdbx_strand_id
1 'polypeptide(L)' 'MCGLPVTAPSPGALLAVFFRGLDLLDPGVVAVTGWRPDGNDTSSVPEYAGVARRA' A
#
# COMPACT_ATOMS: atom_id res chain seq x y z
N MET A 1 6.41 -1.29 24.87
CA MET A 1 6.28 -1.62 23.45
C MET A 1 6.74 -3.06 23.30
N CYS A 2 5.80 -4.02 23.19
CA CYS A 2 6.12 -5.44 23.14
C CYS A 2 6.70 -5.73 21.74
N GLY A 3 8.00 -6.05 21.66
CA GLY A 3 8.75 -6.19 20.42
C GLY A 3 8.39 -7.46 19.66
N LEU A 4 7.25 -7.46 18.99
CA LEU A 4 6.97 -8.46 17.96
C LEU A 4 7.91 -8.21 16.77
N PRO A 5 8.45 -9.26 16.16
CA PRO A 5 9.29 -9.10 14.98
C PRO A 5 8.47 -8.48 13.85
N VAL A 6 8.82 -7.24 13.47
CA VAL A 6 8.25 -6.56 12.31
C VAL A 6 9.28 -6.56 11.20
N THR A 7 8.89 -7.04 10.02
CA THR A 7 9.64 -6.76 8.80
C THR A 7 9.06 -5.47 8.23
N ALA A 8 9.83 -4.39 8.24
CA ALA A 8 9.38 -3.15 7.63
C ALA A 8 9.11 -3.38 6.15
N PRO A 9 7.98 -2.90 5.60
CA PRO A 9 7.71 -3.02 4.19
C PRO A 9 8.79 -2.32 3.38
N SER A 10 9.26 -2.97 2.32
CA SER A 10 10.10 -2.36 1.30
C SER A 10 9.30 -1.30 0.51
N PRO A 11 9.92 -0.43 -0.31
CA PRO A 11 9.20 0.60 -1.08
C PRO A 11 7.97 0.05 -1.81
N GLY A 12 6.91 0.86 -1.99
CA GLY A 12 5.61 0.43 -2.53
C GLY A 12 5.69 -0.41 -3.82
N ALA A 13 6.68 -0.17 -4.68
CA ALA A 13 6.95 -0.97 -5.89
C ALA A 13 7.23 -2.46 -5.60
N LEU A 14 7.86 -2.79 -4.47
CA LEU A 14 8.10 -4.18 -4.06
C LEU A 14 6.84 -4.84 -3.51
N LEU A 15 5.95 -4.07 -2.88
CA LEU A 15 4.67 -4.57 -2.37
C LEU A 15 3.69 -4.93 -3.50
N ALA A 16 3.87 -4.38 -4.70
CA ALA A 16 3.10 -4.77 -5.89
C ALA A 16 3.22 -6.28 -6.19
N VAL A 17 4.27 -6.96 -5.70
CA VAL A 17 4.44 -8.41 -5.85
C VAL A 17 3.28 -9.22 -5.28
N PHE A 18 2.64 -8.74 -4.22
CA PHE A 18 1.50 -9.40 -3.58
C PHE A 18 0.23 -9.37 -4.45
N PHE A 19 0.20 -8.48 -5.44
CA PHE A 19 -0.92 -8.33 -6.38
C PHE A 19 -0.67 -9.05 -7.72
N ARG A 20 0.38 -9.87 -7.83
CA ARG A 20 0.64 -10.64 -9.06
C ARG A 20 -0.56 -11.52 -9.44
N GLY A 21 -0.97 -11.42 -10.71
CA GLY A 21 -2.10 -12.18 -11.24
C GLY A 21 -3.48 -11.59 -10.91
N LEU A 22 -3.52 -10.39 -10.31
CA LEU A 22 -4.75 -9.62 -10.07
C LEU A 22 -4.74 -8.34 -10.90
N ASP A 23 -5.92 -7.81 -11.18
CA ASP A 23 -6.07 -6.53 -11.87
C ASP A 23 -5.95 -5.40 -10.84
N LEU A 24 -4.73 -4.88 -10.67
CA LEU A 24 -4.44 -3.79 -9.75
C LEU A 24 -5.12 -2.50 -10.22
N LEU A 25 -5.91 -1.89 -9.34
CA LEU A 25 -6.64 -0.66 -9.63
C LEU A 25 -5.70 0.55 -9.52
N ASP A 26 -6.01 1.60 -10.27
CA ASP A 26 -5.36 2.91 -10.11
C ASP A 26 -5.69 3.52 -8.73
N PRO A 27 -4.71 4.09 -8.00
CA PRO A 27 -3.33 4.43 -8.42
C PRO A 27 -2.21 3.38 -8.19
N GLY A 28 -2.51 2.09 -8.00
CA GLY A 28 -1.51 1.04 -7.77
C GLY A 28 -1.21 0.72 -6.30
N VAL A 29 0.06 0.76 -5.89
CA VAL A 29 0.46 0.63 -4.48
C VAL A 29 1.19 1.90 -4.06
N VAL A 30 0.62 2.63 -3.11
CA VAL A 30 1.10 3.94 -2.65
C VAL A 30 1.06 4.00 -1.11
N ALA A 31 1.65 5.04 -0.49
CA ALA A 31 1.45 5.28 0.94
C ALA A 31 -0.05 5.38 1.24
N VAL A 32 -0.53 4.83 2.36
CA VAL A 32 -1.97 4.66 2.61
C VAL A 32 -2.75 5.98 2.55
N THR A 33 -2.13 7.08 2.98
CA THR A 33 -2.70 8.44 2.92
C THR A 33 -2.88 8.98 1.49
N GLY A 34 -2.14 8.44 0.51
CA GLY A 34 -2.27 8.77 -0.90
C GLY A 34 -3.30 7.92 -1.66
N TRP A 35 -3.92 6.92 -1.02
CA TRP A 35 -4.88 6.05 -1.68
C TRP A 35 -6.28 6.70 -1.75
N ARG A 36 -6.61 7.28 -2.91
CA ARG A 36 -7.89 7.98 -3.18
C ARG A 36 -8.31 8.90 -2.02
N PRO A 37 -7.48 9.91 -1.70
CA PRO A 37 -7.76 10.82 -0.61
C PRO A 37 -9.04 11.62 -0.87
N ASP A 38 -9.71 12.02 0.21
CA ASP A 38 -10.95 12.81 0.20
C ASP A 38 -10.79 13.99 1.15
N GLY A 39 -10.04 15.01 0.71
CA GLY A 39 -9.76 16.22 1.48
C GLY A 39 -8.95 16.03 2.77
N ASN A 40 -8.38 14.84 2.99
CA ASN A 40 -7.61 14.49 4.18
C ASN A 40 -6.09 14.76 4.03
N ASP A 41 -5.36 14.63 5.14
CA ASP A 41 -3.90 14.76 5.15
C ASP A 41 -3.24 13.64 4.35
N THR A 42 -2.50 14.03 3.31
CA THR A 42 -1.79 13.14 2.39
C THR A 42 -0.30 13.00 2.73
N SER A 43 0.12 13.41 3.94
CA SER A 43 1.50 13.23 4.40
C SER A 43 1.92 11.77 4.29
N SER A 44 3.14 11.54 3.78
CA SER A 44 3.63 10.18 3.56
C SER A 44 3.87 9.48 4.90
N VAL A 45 3.39 8.23 5.01
CA VAL A 45 3.54 7.37 6.18
C VAL A 45 4.14 6.01 5.74
N PRO A 46 4.73 5.21 6.65
CA PRO A 46 5.38 3.95 6.28
C PRO A 46 4.40 2.80 5.94
N GLU A 47 3.10 3.03 6.08
CA GLU A 47 2.04 2.11 5.68
C GLU A 47 1.66 2.33 4.21
N TYR A 48 1.46 1.24 3.47
CA TYR A 48 1.09 1.25 2.06
C TYR A 48 -0.29 0.63 1.84
N ALA A 49 -1.00 1.09 0.82
CA ALA A 49 -2.28 0.57 0.36
C ALA A 49 -2.30 0.33 -1.15
N GLY A 50 -3.05 -0.68 -1.56
CA GLY A 50 -3.36 -0.99 -2.94
C GLY A 50 -4.56 -1.93 -3.00
N VAL A 51 -5.37 -1.84 -4.07
CA VAL A 51 -6.57 -2.66 -4.24
C VAL A 51 -6.53 -3.30 -5.61
N ALA A 52 -6.78 -4.60 -5.69
CA ALA A 52 -6.89 -5.32 -6.95
C ALA A 52 -8.18 -6.11 -7.03
N ARG A 53 -8.66 -6.35 -8.25
CA ARG A 53 -9.79 -7.24 -8.52
C ARG A 53 -9.27 -8.64 -8.83
N ARG A 54 -10.00 -9.64 -8.35
CA ARG A 54 -9.88 -11.03 -8.81
C ARG A 54 -10.98 -11.26 -9.84
N ALA A 55 -10.58 -11.69 -11.03
CA ALA A 55 -11.50 -12.13 -12.07
C ALA A 55 -12.33 -13.34 -11.62
#